data_AF-S3L4N7-F1
#
_entry.id   AF-S3L4N7-F1
#
_cell.length_a   1.000
_cell.length_b   1.000
_cell.length_c   1.000
_cell.angle_alpha   90.00
_cell.angle_beta   90.00
_cell.angle_gamma   90.00
#
_symmetry.space_group_name_H-M   'P 1'
#
loop_
_entity.id
_entity.type
_entity.pdbx_description
1 polymer ?
#
loop_
_entity_poly.entity_id
_entity_poly.type
_entity_poly.pdbx_seq_one_letter_code
_entity_poly.pdbx_strand_id
1 'polypeptide(L)'
;MKSAISFLTKTVFCAAVMCAAACILSCKSAPKNSGADGSGSNQITGQWQENEMSDTVQTGYFYTGDELKDFSSAEVEFKKESGYSKSAFGLVFGYIADDKGKLSSYIRFEITVDGEYALYGVTASTYTDLVEPNKANTAYLYETSSVKKGYGSVNTLKVTRNADGTYNCFINGTKMAENVTPVKDSVNNLMPFFSVGKKTQEKLPDKPVRVSYRIVSAN
;
A
#
# COMPACT_ATOMS: atom_id res chain seq x y z
N MET A 1 33.01 33.18 21.32
CA MET A 1 31.96 32.20 21.66
C MET A 1 31.11 31.96 20.42
N LYS A 2 31.32 30.84 19.71
CA LYS A 2 30.46 30.38 18.62
C LYS A 2 30.02 28.97 18.98
N SER A 3 28.72 28.81 19.24
CA SER A 3 28.13 27.52 19.59
C SER A 3 27.87 26.73 18.30
N ALA A 4 28.48 25.56 18.18
CA ALA A 4 28.23 24.65 17.08
C ALA A 4 27.01 23.77 17.43
N ILE A 5 25.93 23.95 16.68
CA ILE A 5 24.77 23.08 16.72
C ILE A 5 25.15 21.76 16.04
N SER A 6 25.22 20.70 16.83
CA SER A 6 25.36 19.33 16.36
C SER A 6 24.05 18.90 15.67
N PHE A 7 24.08 18.76 14.35
CA PHE A 7 23.02 18.09 13.60
C PHE A 7 23.23 16.57 13.77
N LEU A 8 22.30 15.95 14.49
CA LEU A 8 22.20 14.50 14.64
C LEU A 8 21.91 13.91 13.24
N THR A 9 22.87 13.16 12.71
CA THR A 9 22.73 12.38 11.48
C THR A 9 21.68 11.30 11.68
N LYS A 10 20.56 11.38 10.95
CA LYS A 10 19.57 10.31 10.88
C LYS A 10 20.24 9.05 10.34
N THR A 11 20.26 8.00 11.15
CA THR A 11 20.72 6.67 10.75
C THR A 11 19.72 6.08 9.75
N VAL A 12 20.13 5.96 8.48
CA VAL A 12 19.39 5.22 7.46
C VAL A 12 19.62 3.74 7.72
N PHE A 13 18.61 3.01 8.22
CA PHE A 13 18.68 1.56 8.31
C PHE A 13 18.40 0.97 6.93
N CYS A 14 19.43 0.41 6.31
CA CYS A 14 19.40 -0.12 4.96
C CYS A 14 18.77 -1.52 4.95
N ALA A 15 17.44 -1.61 4.88
CA ALA A 15 16.74 -2.85 4.53
C ALA A 15 16.39 -2.82 3.04
N ALA A 16 17.38 -3.11 2.18
CA ALA A 16 17.14 -3.31 0.76
C ALA A 16 16.25 -4.56 0.58
N VAL A 17 14.99 -4.38 0.22
CA VAL A 17 14.15 -5.48 -0.25
C VAL A 17 14.63 -5.83 -1.67
N MET A 18 15.68 -6.64 -1.77
CA MET A 18 16.09 -7.23 -3.05
C MET A 18 15.02 -8.24 -3.48
N CYS A 19 14.02 -7.76 -4.23
CA CYS A 19 12.99 -8.60 -4.81
C CYS A 19 13.44 -9.05 -6.20
N ALA A 20 14.04 -10.24 -6.27
CA ALA A 20 14.18 -10.97 -7.52
C ALA A 20 12.82 -11.06 -8.22
N ALA A 21 12.83 -10.78 -9.53
CA ALA A 21 11.68 -10.77 -10.42
C ALA A 21 10.88 -12.07 -10.28
N ALA A 22 9.75 -12.00 -9.59
CA ALA A 22 8.74 -13.03 -9.61
C ALA A 22 7.51 -12.39 -10.24
N CYS A 23 7.02 -12.99 -11.32
CA CYS A 23 5.77 -12.60 -11.97
C CYS A 23 4.66 -12.52 -10.92
N ILE A 24 4.33 -11.32 -10.46
CA ILE A 24 3.24 -11.09 -9.52
C ILE A 24 1.95 -11.23 -10.32
N LEU A 25 1.31 -12.40 -10.22
CA LEU A 25 -0.06 -12.60 -10.68
C LEU A 25 -0.96 -11.85 -9.71
N SER A 26 -1.31 -10.61 -10.02
CA SER A 26 -2.38 -9.88 -9.32
C SER A 26 -3.70 -10.56 -9.67
N CYS A 27 -4.17 -11.48 -8.82
CA CYS A 27 -5.51 -12.02 -8.91
C CYS A 27 -6.46 -11.07 -8.18
N LYS A 28 -7.53 -10.65 -8.85
CA LYS A 28 -8.67 -9.98 -8.22
C LYS A 28 -9.22 -10.93 -7.14
N SER A 29 -9.07 -10.59 -5.86
CA SER A 29 -9.75 -11.33 -4.79
C SER A 29 -11.24 -11.09 -4.93
N ALA A 30 -11.98 -12.12 -5.32
CA ALA A 30 -13.42 -12.16 -5.07
C ALA A 30 -13.62 -12.22 -3.54
N PRO A 31 -14.45 -11.35 -2.95
CA PRO A 31 -14.80 -11.48 -1.54
C PRO A 31 -15.48 -12.83 -1.33
N LYS A 32 -15.14 -13.49 -0.22
CA LYS A 32 -15.73 -14.75 0.22
C LYS A 32 -17.11 -14.47 0.82
N ASN A 33 -18.04 -13.97 0.00
CA ASN A 33 -19.47 -13.90 0.25
C ASN A 33 -20.20 -13.70 -1.09
N SER A 34 -20.28 -14.77 -1.87
CA SER A 34 -21.22 -14.86 -2.98
C SER A 34 -22.61 -15.15 -2.41
N GLY A 35 -23.32 -14.08 -2.06
CA GLY A 35 -24.74 -14.11 -1.73
C GLY A 35 -25.45 -12.98 -2.46
N ALA A 36 -25.95 -13.30 -3.65
CA ALA A 36 -27.03 -12.66 -4.41
C ALA A 36 -26.96 -11.15 -4.75
N ASP A 37 -26.99 -10.90 -6.06
CA ASP A 37 -27.74 -9.88 -6.80
C ASP A 37 -27.75 -8.41 -6.32
N GLY A 38 -27.30 -7.52 -7.20
CA GLY A 38 -27.83 -6.16 -7.23
C GLY A 38 -26.85 -5.09 -7.67
N SER A 39 -27.10 -4.53 -8.86
CA SER A 39 -26.63 -3.22 -9.31
C SER A 39 -26.65 -2.17 -8.19
N GLY A 40 -25.50 -1.58 -7.88
CA GLY A 40 -25.39 -0.46 -6.95
C GLY A 40 -23.98 -0.28 -6.42
N SER A 41 -23.22 0.64 -7.02
CA SER A 41 -21.97 1.16 -6.45
C SER A 41 -22.26 1.97 -5.19
N ASN A 42 -22.65 1.31 -4.10
CA ASN A 42 -22.62 1.94 -2.78
C ASN A 42 -21.26 1.61 -2.18
N GLN A 43 -20.29 2.51 -2.39
CA GLN A 43 -19.09 2.52 -1.54
C GLN A 43 -19.57 2.58 -0.10
N ILE A 44 -19.42 1.49 0.65
CA ILE A 44 -19.81 1.44 2.06
C ILE A 44 -18.72 2.18 2.85
N THR A 45 -18.80 3.50 2.84
CA THR A 45 -17.97 4.36 3.69
C THR A 45 -18.28 4.04 5.16
N GLY A 46 -17.24 4.02 6.00
CA GLY A 46 -17.35 3.86 7.45
C GLY A 46 -17.41 2.43 8.01
N GLN A 47 -17.69 1.39 7.22
CA GLN A 47 -17.69 -0.01 7.69
C GLN A 47 -16.32 -0.68 7.53
N TRP A 48 -15.90 -1.45 8.52
CA TRP A 48 -14.67 -2.25 8.45
C TRP A 48 -14.87 -3.44 7.51
N GLN A 49 -14.03 -3.51 6.49
CA GLN A 49 -13.84 -4.66 5.62
C GLN A 49 -12.65 -5.46 6.17
N GLU A 50 -12.80 -6.77 6.32
CA GLU A 50 -11.78 -7.64 6.90
C GLU A 50 -11.36 -8.72 5.90
N ASN A 51 -10.05 -8.96 5.81
CA ASN A 51 -9.50 -10.07 5.07
C ASN A 51 -8.57 -10.89 5.95
N GLU A 52 -8.76 -12.22 5.92
CA GLU A 52 -7.92 -13.21 6.59
C GLU A 52 -7.41 -14.22 5.56
N MET A 53 -6.09 -14.42 5.50
CA MET A 53 -5.43 -15.35 4.57
C MET A 53 -4.45 -16.26 5.32
N SER A 54 -4.55 -17.57 5.09
CA SER A 54 -3.91 -18.60 5.95
C SER A 54 -3.21 -19.75 5.22
N ASP A 55 -3.28 -19.86 3.89
CA ASP A 55 -2.72 -21.03 3.17
C ASP A 55 -1.46 -20.73 2.33
N THR A 56 -0.76 -21.80 1.94
CA THR A 56 0.46 -21.73 1.11
C THR A 56 0.21 -21.29 -0.34
N VAL A 57 -0.98 -21.52 -0.88
CA VAL A 57 -1.37 -21.19 -2.25
C VAL A 57 -1.50 -19.66 -2.41
N GLN A 58 -1.84 -18.96 -1.33
CA GLN A 58 -2.01 -17.51 -1.27
C GLN A 58 -0.71 -16.73 -0.96
N THR A 59 0.39 -17.43 -0.66
CA THR A 59 1.69 -16.79 -0.44
C THR A 59 2.31 -16.29 -1.74
N GLY A 60 2.95 -15.13 -1.71
CA GLY A 60 3.54 -14.43 -2.84
C GLY A 60 2.60 -13.46 -3.55
N TYR A 61 1.36 -13.35 -3.07
CA TYR A 61 0.32 -12.50 -3.63
C TYR A 61 0.09 -11.25 -2.78
N PHE A 62 -0.37 -10.19 -3.43
CA PHE A 62 -1.05 -9.08 -2.77
C PHE A 62 -2.50 -9.06 -3.25
N TYR A 63 -3.39 -8.63 -2.38
CA TYR A 63 -4.83 -8.58 -2.63
C TYR A 63 -5.31 -7.16 -2.55
N THR A 64 -6.30 -6.83 -3.38
CA THR A 64 -6.93 -5.52 -3.41
C THR A 64 -8.38 -5.62 -2.96
N GLY A 65 -8.84 -4.61 -2.24
CA GLY A 65 -10.25 -4.40 -1.93
C GLY A 65 -11.02 -3.79 -3.11
N ASP A 66 -12.21 -3.29 -2.81
CA ASP A 66 -13.06 -2.60 -3.78
C ASP A 66 -12.39 -1.33 -4.34
N GLU A 67 -12.66 -1.07 -5.61
CA GLU A 67 -12.11 0.04 -6.38
C GLU A 67 -12.87 1.35 -6.13
N LEU A 68 -12.13 2.41 -5.76
CA LEU A 68 -12.60 3.79 -5.76
C LEU A 68 -12.26 4.41 -7.11
N LYS A 69 -13.30 4.77 -7.88
CA LYS A 69 -13.13 5.31 -9.23
C LYS A 69 -13.07 6.83 -9.24
N ASP A 70 -12.27 7.37 -10.15
CA ASP A 70 -12.19 8.80 -10.48
C ASP A 70 -12.03 9.73 -9.27
N PHE A 71 -11.29 9.28 -8.25
CA PHE A 71 -11.16 10.02 -7.00
C PHE A 71 -10.33 11.30 -7.15
N SER A 72 -10.71 12.33 -6.42
CA SER A 72 -9.94 13.55 -6.17
C SER A 72 -9.27 13.53 -4.79
N SER A 73 -9.89 12.86 -3.82
CA SER A 73 -9.28 12.52 -2.53
C SER A 73 -9.87 11.21 -2.03
N ALA A 74 -9.03 10.38 -1.40
CA ALA A 74 -9.46 9.18 -0.69
C ALA A 74 -8.67 9.04 0.61
N GLU A 75 -9.38 8.83 1.70
CA GLU A 75 -8.82 8.59 3.03
C GLU A 75 -9.31 7.25 3.54
N VAL A 76 -8.38 6.37 3.88
CA VAL A 76 -8.64 4.98 4.26
C VAL A 76 -7.92 4.69 5.57
N GLU A 77 -8.68 4.17 6.53
CA GLU A 77 -8.12 3.62 7.76
C GLU A 77 -7.77 2.16 7.58
N PHE A 78 -6.65 1.76 8.15
CA PHE A 78 -6.15 0.40 8.16
C PHE A 78 -5.83 -0.05 9.58
N LYS A 79 -6.05 -1.34 9.83
CA LYS A 79 -5.66 -2.03 11.05
C LYS A 79 -5.17 -3.43 10.70
N LYS A 80 -3.96 -3.79 11.10
CA LYS A 80 -3.42 -5.14 10.95
C LYS A 80 -3.34 -5.83 12.30
N GLU A 81 -3.95 -7.00 12.42
CA GLU A 81 -4.08 -7.71 13.70
C GLU A 81 -3.11 -8.89 13.84
N SER A 82 -2.66 -9.47 12.72
CA SER A 82 -1.73 -10.61 12.72
C SER A 82 -0.99 -10.76 11.38
N GLY A 83 -0.08 -11.75 11.31
CA GLY A 83 0.77 -12.03 10.14
C GLY A 83 2.22 -11.59 10.33
N TYR A 84 3.04 -11.68 9.28
CA TYR A 84 4.45 -11.24 9.31
C TYR A 84 4.56 -9.72 9.42
N SER A 85 5.37 -9.15 10.33
CA SER A 85 5.36 -7.70 10.63
C SER A 85 5.67 -6.83 9.41
N LYS A 86 6.63 -7.25 8.57
CA LYS A 86 7.02 -6.53 7.35
C LYS A 86 6.07 -6.74 6.16
N SER A 87 5.07 -7.62 6.28
CA SER A 87 4.06 -7.70 5.22
C SER A 87 3.23 -6.42 5.20
N ALA A 88 3.40 -5.63 4.15
CA ALA A 88 2.86 -4.29 4.05
C ALA A 88 1.37 -4.28 3.67
N PHE A 89 0.70 -3.19 4.02
CA PHE A 89 -0.69 -2.91 3.69
C PHE A 89 -0.86 -1.42 3.44
N GLY A 90 -1.83 -1.05 2.60
CA GLY A 90 -2.06 0.34 2.26
C GLY A 90 -2.87 0.51 0.99
N LEU A 91 -2.41 1.36 0.08
CA LEU A 91 -3.14 1.79 -1.11
C LEU A 91 -2.35 1.46 -2.38
N VAL A 92 -3.06 1.02 -3.41
CA VAL A 92 -2.58 0.93 -4.79
C VAL A 92 -3.41 1.89 -5.65
N PHE A 93 -2.76 2.70 -6.47
CA PHE A 93 -3.41 3.73 -7.31
C PHE A 93 -2.57 4.06 -8.53
N GLY A 94 -3.13 4.82 -9.48
CA GLY A 94 -2.43 5.20 -10.71
C GLY A 94 -1.92 3.97 -11.46
N TYR A 95 -2.79 3.00 -11.69
CA TYR A 95 -2.43 1.70 -12.26
C TYR A 95 -2.95 1.47 -13.67
N ILE A 96 -2.36 0.49 -14.33
CA ILE A 96 -2.82 -0.11 -15.59
C ILE A 96 -3.19 -1.56 -15.26
N ALA A 97 -4.43 -1.93 -15.54
CA ALA A 97 -4.91 -3.31 -15.42
C ALA A 97 -5.12 -3.92 -16.80
N ASP A 98 -4.80 -5.20 -16.96
CA ASP A 98 -5.22 -5.97 -18.14
C ASP A 98 -6.71 -6.37 -18.06
N ASP A 99 -7.20 -7.02 -19.12
CA ASP A 99 -8.56 -7.54 -19.23
C ASP A 99 -8.94 -8.55 -18.14
N LYS A 100 -7.95 -9.16 -17.50
CA LYS A 100 -8.10 -10.11 -16.39
C LYS A 100 -7.95 -9.44 -15.02
N GLY A 101 -7.75 -8.12 -14.98
CA GLY A 101 -7.59 -7.35 -13.75
C GLY A 101 -6.20 -7.41 -13.14
N LYS A 102 -5.20 -7.95 -13.85
CA LYS A 102 -3.82 -7.97 -13.37
C LYS A 102 -3.20 -6.59 -13.55
N LEU A 103 -2.62 -6.06 -12.47
CA LEU A 103 -1.93 -4.78 -12.50
C LEU A 103 -0.53 -4.93 -13.14
N SER A 104 -0.33 -4.32 -14.30
CA SER A 104 0.94 -4.36 -15.06
C SER A 104 1.89 -3.23 -14.67
N SER A 105 1.32 -2.09 -14.27
CA SER A 105 2.02 -0.95 -13.72
C SER A 105 1.13 -0.27 -12.67
N TYR A 106 1.71 0.27 -11.60
CA TYR A 106 0.94 0.85 -10.48
C TYR A 106 1.84 1.64 -9.52
N ILE A 107 1.24 2.47 -8.67
CA ILE A 107 1.89 3.08 -7.51
C ILE A 107 1.40 2.37 -6.26
N ARG A 108 2.32 2.00 -5.35
CA ARG A 108 2.02 1.50 -4.01
C ARG A 108 2.42 2.52 -2.96
N PHE A 109 1.50 2.81 -2.05
CA PHE A 109 1.72 3.58 -0.84
C PHE A 109 1.32 2.73 0.35
N GLU A 110 2.29 2.34 1.15
CA GLU A 110 2.11 1.26 2.11
C GLU A 110 2.83 1.51 3.42
N ILE A 111 2.35 0.81 4.45
CA ILE A 111 2.91 0.86 5.80
C ILE A 111 3.09 -0.55 6.36
N THR A 112 3.93 -0.66 7.38
CA THR A 112 4.11 -1.88 8.18
C THR A 112 3.74 -1.61 9.64
N VAL A 113 3.55 -2.68 10.42
CA VAL A 113 3.32 -2.54 11.87
C VAL A 113 4.58 -2.08 12.62
N ASP A 114 5.75 -2.08 11.98
CA ASP A 114 7.02 -1.70 12.60
C ASP A 114 7.27 -0.18 12.55
N GLY A 115 6.32 0.59 12.00
CA GLY A 115 6.44 2.04 11.86
C GLY A 115 7.22 2.47 10.63
N GLU A 116 7.15 1.66 9.57
CA GLU A 116 7.78 1.95 8.29
C GLU A 116 6.72 2.25 7.25
N TYR A 117 7.12 2.98 6.21
CA TYR A 117 6.31 3.18 5.02
C TYR A 117 7.16 3.02 3.76
N ALA A 118 6.51 2.75 2.64
CA ALA A 118 7.11 2.85 1.32
C ALA A 118 6.14 3.57 0.36
N LEU A 119 6.70 4.29 -0.60
CA LEU A 119 5.97 4.85 -1.73
C LEU A 119 6.81 4.62 -2.99
N TYR A 120 6.29 3.80 -3.89
CA TYR A 120 7.03 3.41 -5.08
C TYR A 120 6.12 3.10 -6.26
N GLY A 121 6.64 3.32 -7.47
CA GLY A 121 6.04 2.90 -8.72
C GLY A 121 6.58 1.54 -9.15
N VAL A 122 5.73 0.76 -9.82
CA VAL A 122 6.12 -0.44 -10.55
C VAL A 122 5.71 -0.25 -12.00
N THR A 123 6.66 -0.41 -12.93
CA THR A 123 6.40 -0.35 -14.37
C THR A 123 7.12 -1.51 -15.05
N ALA A 124 6.39 -2.42 -15.69
CA ALA A 124 6.97 -3.58 -16.38
C ALA A 124 7.99 -4.36 -15.51
N SER A 125 7.66 -4.56 -14.23
CA SER A 125 8.52 -5.19 -13.20
C SER A 125 9.73 -4.38 -12.72
N THR A 126 9.87 -3.12 -13.15
CA THR A 126 10.88 -2.20 -12.61
C THR A 126 10.30 -1.42 -11.44
N TYR A 127 10.97 -1.46 -10.30
CA TYR A 127 10.63 -0.64 -9.13
C TYR A 127 11.30 0.73 -9.22
N THR A 128 10.54 1.78 -8.94
CA THR A 128 11.05 3.15 -8.80
C THR A 128 10.60 3.70 -7.47
N ASP A 129 11.55 4.03 -6.60
CA ASP A 129 11.24 4.69 -5.35
C ASP A 129 10.81 6.14 -5.61
N LEU A 130 9.71 6.53 -4.97
CA LEU A 130 9.07 7.84 -5.14
C LEU A 130 9.20 8.69 -3.87
N VAL A 131 9.95 8.22 -2.86
CA VAL A 131 10.27 9.00 -1.65
C VAL A 131 11.60 9.71 -1.84
N GLU A 132 12.66 8.97 -2.20
CA GLU A 132 14.01 9.51 -2.39
C GLU A 132 14.60 9.03 -3.72
N PRO A 133 15.40 9.86 -4.42
CA PRO A 133 16.14 9.41 -5.60
C PRO A 133 17.05 8.23 -5.26
N ASN A 134 16.88 7.10 -5.95
CA ASN A 134 17.69 5.90 -5.73
C ASN A 134 18.04 5.18 -7.03
N LYS A 135 18.72 4.04 -6.91
CA LYS A 135 19.03 3.18 -8.06
C LYS A 135 17.74 2.55 -8.58
N ALA A 136 17.56 2.60 -9.90
CA ALA A 136 16.48 1.92 -10.59
C ALA A 136 16.35 0.45 -10.13
N ASN A 137 15.10 0.00 -10.01
CA ASN A 137 14.72 -1.33 -9.57
C ASN A 137 14.88 -1.63 -8.07
N THR A 138 14.76 -0.61 -7.22
CA THR A 138 14.71 -0.78 -5.76
C THR A 138 13.59 0.05 -5.15
N ALA A 139 12.90 -0.49 -4.14
CA ALA A 139 12.00 0.24 -3.26
C ALA A 139 12.43 0.00 -1.81
N TYR A 140 12.47 1.05 -1.00
CA TYR A 140 12.87 0.98 0.40
C TYR A 140 11.69 1.15 1.35
N LEU A 141 11.83 0.55 2.53
CA LEU A 141 11.01 0.87 3.69
C LEU A 141 11.72 1.96 4.50
N TYR A 142 11.00 3.05 4.78
CA TYR A 142 11.48 4.21 5.52
C TYR A 142 10.84 4.25 6.89
N GLU A 143 11.64 4.34 7.94
CA GLU A 143 11.12 4.56 9.29
C GLU A 143 10.48 5.95 9.41
N THR A 144 9.33 6.01 10.09
CA THR A 144 8.64 7.28 10.34
C THR A 144 7.88 7.25 11.66
N SER A 145 7.86 8.38 12.37
CA SER A 145 7.00 8.56 13.55
C SER A 145 5.53 8.76 13.20
N SER A 146 5.22 9.01 11.92
CA SER A 146 3.85 9.22 11.47
C SER A 146 3.03 7.93 11.47
N VAL A 147 3.67 6.75 11.45
CA VAL A 147 2.99 5.45 11.56
C VAL A 147 2.93 5.03 13.03
N LYS A 148 1.72 4.76 13.52
CA LYS A 148 1.50 4.14 14.84
C LYS A 148 1.91 2.68 14.76
N LYS A 149 2.94 2.30 15.52
CA LYS A 149 3.51 0.95 15.54
C LYS A 149 2.59 -0.05 16.26
N GLY A 150 2.82 -1.33 16.00
CA GLY A 150 2.17 -2.47 16.67
C GLY A 150 0.93 -2.99 15.95
N TYR A 151 0.64 -4.27 16.17
CA TYR A 151 -0.62 -4.88 15.74
C TYR A 151 -1.81 -4.23 16.44
N GLY A 152 -2.92 -4.10 15.72
CA GLY A 152 -4.15 -3.47 16.21
C GLY A 152 -4.16 -1.94 16.14
N SER A 153 -3.01 -1.30 15.89
CA SER A 153 -2.94 0.15 15.71
C SER A 153 -3.66 0.60 14.44
N VAL A 154 -4.55 1.59 14.59
CA VAL A 154 -5.28 2.19 13.47
C VAL A 154 -4.49 3.34 12.88
N ASN A 155 -4.13 3.20 11.60
CA ASN A 155 -3.42 4.20 10.81
C ASN A 155 -4.29 4.65 9.63
N THR A 156 -4.21 5.92 9.30
CA THR A 156 -4.91 6.52 8.17
C THR A 156 -3.92 6.78 7.04
N LEU A 157 -4.23 6.31 5.83
CA LEU A 157 -3.55 6.70 4.61
C LEU A 157 -4.50 7.54 3.77
N LYS A 158 -4.00 8.68 3.27
CA LYS A 158 -4.75 9.56 2.39
C LYS A 158 -3.97 9.85 1.13
N VAL A 159 -4.66 9.82 -0.01
CA VAL A 159 -4.15 10.25 -1.31
C VAL A 159 -5.05 11.36 -1.84
N THR A 160 -4.47 12.47 -2.25
CA THR A 160 -5.17 13.57 -2.92
C THR A 160 -4.59 13.78 -4.30
N ARG A 161 -5.45 14.01 -5.30
CA ARG A 161 -5.04 14.35 -6.66
C ARG A 161 -5.03 15.86 -6.85
N ASN A 162 -3.90 16.38 -7.32
CA ASN A 162 -3.71 17.77 -7.67
C ASN A 162 -4.39 18.08 -9.02
N ALA A 163 -4.58 19.37 -9.31
CA ALA A 163 -5.20 19.82 -10.57
C ALA A 163 -4.37 19.46 -11.81
N ASP A 164 -3.05 19.34 -11.66
CA ASP A 164 -2.13 18.88 -12.72
C ASP A 164 -2.11 17.35 -12.90
N GLY A 165 -2.88 16.62 -12.09
CA GLY A 165 -3.00 15.17 -12.12
C GLY A 165 -1.96 14.41 -11.31
N THR A 166 -1.04 15.10 -10.62
CA THR A 166 -0.10 14.47 -9.66
C THR A 166 -0.79 14.15 -8.34
N TYR A 167 -0.15 13.35 -7.48
CA TYR A 167 -0.71 12.95 -6.18
C TYR A 167 0.10 13.49 -4.99
N ASN A 168 -0.58 13.77 -3.88
CA ASN A 168 0.05 13.92 -2.56
C ASN A 168 -0.38 12.78 -1.65
N CYS A 169 0.54 12.27 -0.85
CA CYS A 169 0.34 11.12 0.02
C CYS A 169 0.53 11.50 1.49
N PHE A 170 -0.36 11.05 2.37
CA PHE A 170 -0.34 11.39 3.79
C PHE A 170 -0.52 10.16 4.67
N ILE A 171 0.17 10.13 5.81
CA ILE A 171 0.00 9.14 6.88
C ILE A 171 -0.44 9.88 8.14
N ASN A 172 -1.60 9.51 8.70
CA ASN A 172 -2.14 10.12 9.93
C ASN A 172 -2.10 11.67 9.87
N GLY A 173 -2.50 12.25 8.74
CA GLY A 173 -2.49 13.69 8.49
C GLY A 173 -1.12 14.31 8.15
N THR A 174 -0.01 13.59 8.33
CA THR A 174 1.33 14.07 7.97
C THR A 174 1.60 13.81 6.48
N LYS A 175 1.97 14.85 5.74
CA LYS A 175 2.34 14.71 4.33
C LYS A 175 3.68 13.98 4.21
N MET A 176 3.70 12.89 3.43
CA MET A 176 4.90 12.07 3.21
C MET A 176 5.52 12.30 1.85
N ALA A 177 4.72 12.65 0.84
CA ALA A 177 5.19 12.96 -0.51
C ALA A 177 4.24 13.95 -1.18
N GLU A 178 4.78 14.72 -2.11
CA GLU A 178 4.04 15.68 -2.92
C GLU A 178 4.40 15.58 -4.39
N ASN A 179 3.46 15.96 -5.25
CA ASN A 179 3.61 15.98 -6.71
C ASN A 179 4.09 14.64 -7.30
N VAL A 180 3.59 13.53 -6.74
CA VAL A 180 3.90 12.18 -7.20
C VAL A 180 3.30 11.99 -8.58
N THR A 181 4.16 11.78 -9.58
CA THR A 181 3.73 11.61 -10.97
C THR A 181 2.98 10.28 -11.15
N PRO A 182 1.79 10.29 -11.78
CA PRO A 182 1.08 9.06 -12.12
C PRO A 182 1.90 8.20 -13.10
N VAL A 183 1.65 6.89 -13.09
CA VAL A 183 2.10 6.03 -14.20
C VAL A 183 1.45 6.54 -15.48
N LYS A 184 2.23 6.67 -16.56
CA LYS A 184 1.71 7.09 -17.87
C LYS A 184 0.57 6.16 -18.31
N ASP A 185 -0.51 6.73 -18.83
CA ASP A 185 -1.70 6.01 -19.33
C ASP A 185 -2.46 5.22 -18.26
N SER A 186 -2.18 5.46 -16.97
CA SER A 186 -2.93 4.85 -15.86
C SER A 186 -4.33 5.41 -15.67
N VAL A 187 -5.20 4.60 -15.06
CA VAL A 187 -6.52 5.04 -14.61
C VAL A 187 -6.42 5.82 -13.29
N ASN A 188 -7.34 6.77 -13.08
CA ASN A 188 -7.45 7.52 -11.84
C ASN A 188 -8.31 6.78 -10.80
N ASN A 189 -7.91 5.57 -10.46
CA ASN A 189 -8.60 4.74 -9.47
C ASN A 189 -7.66 4.38 -8.32
N LEU A 190 -8.25 3.97 -7.20
CA LEU A 190 -7.53 3.58 -5.99
C LEU A 190 -8.18 2.35 -5.36
N MET A 191 -7.36 1.44 -4.83
CA MET A 191 -7.82 0.29 -4.06
C MET A 191 -7.00 0.17 -2.77
N PRO A 192 -7.65 -0.14 -1.63
CA PRO A 192 -6.97 -0.70 -0.47
C PRO A 192 -6.28 -2.02 -0.87
N PHE A 193 -5.12 -2.31 -0.31
CA PHE A 193 -4.42 -3.56 -0.54
C PHE A 193 -3.74 -4.07 0.73
N PHE A 194 -3.46 -5.37 0.75
CA PHE A 194 -2.54 -5.98 1.70
C PHE A 194 -1.73 -7.08 1.02
N SER A 195 -0.48 -7.21 1.44
CA SER A 195 0.38 -8.32 1.07
C SER A 195 0.16 -9.49 2.03
N VAL A 196 0.14 -10.71 1.50
CA VAL A 196 0.21 -11.91 2.35
C VAL A 196 1.66 -12.31 2.62
N GLY A 197 2.60 -11.79 1.81
CA GLY A 197 4.05 -12.00 1.88
C GLY A 197 4.52 -13.27 1.15
N LYS A 198 5.83 -13.46 0.96
CA LYS A 198 6.38 -14.55 0.12
C LYS A 198 6.72 -15.78 0.95
N LYS A 199 6.49 -16.98 0.40
CA LYS A 199 6.91 -18.28 0.98
C LYS A 199 8.38 -18.35 1.43
N THR A 200 9.28 -17.58 0.81
CA THR A 200 10.71 -17.52 1.16
C THR A 200 11.05 -16.43 2.19
N GLN A 201 10.19 -15.42 2.34
CA GLN A 201 10.31 -14.34 3.33
C GLN A 201 9.56 -14.71 4.62
N GLU A 202 8.63 -15.65 4.52
CA GLU A 202 7.74 -16.09 5.56
C GLU A 202 7.97 -17.58 5.77
N LYS A 203 8.38 -17.98 6.98
CA LYS A 203 7.78 -19.21 7.49
C LYS A 203 6.28 -18.92 7.52
N LEU A 204 5.46 -19.78 6.92
CA LEU A 204 3.99 -19.66 6.99
C LEU A 204 3.64 -19.14 8.37
N PRO A 205 2.97 -17.99 8.50
CA PRO A 205 2.79 -17.44 9.81
C PRO A 205 1.93 -18.44 10.57
N ASP A 206 2.34 -18.81 11.79
CA ASP A 206 1.53 -19.67 12.68
C ASP A 206 0.12 -19.07 12.90
N LYS A 207 -0.04 -17.79 12.54
CA LYS A 207 -1.27 -17.01 12.59
C LYS A 207 -1.54 -16.38 11.21
N PRO A 208 -2.75 -16.50 10.65
CA PRO A 208 -3.13 -15.89 9.38
C PRO A 208 -2.78 -14.39 9.28
N VAL A 209 -2.54 -13.88 8.08
CA VAL A 209 -2.46 -12.42 7.86
C VAL A 209 -3.87 -11.85 7.94
N ARG A 210 -4.11 -10.97 8.91
CA ARG A 210 -5.41 -10.32 9.13
C ARG A 210 -5.26 -8.81 9.03
N VAL A 211 -5.84 -8.24 7.97
CA VAL A 211 -5.85 -6.79 7.74
C VAL A 211 -7.30 -6.36 7.51
N SER A 212 -7.71 -5.34 8.25
CA SER A 212 -8.97 -4.66 8.07
C SER A 212 -8.73 -3.26 7.51
N TYR A 213 -9.64 -2.79 6.66
CA TYR A 213 -9.66 -1.41 6.18
C TYR A 213 -11.07 -0.84 6.19
N ARG A 214 -11.18 0.49 6.22
CA ARG A 214 -12.44 1.19 5.92
C ARG A 214 -12.19 2.50 5.21
N ILE A 215 -13.02 2.82 4.24
CA ILE A 215 -12.97 4.11 3.54
C ILE A 215 -13.64 5.13 4.46
N VAL A 216 -12.86 6.10 4.94
CA VAL A 216 -13.33 7.18 5.83
C VAL A 216 -13.99 8.28 5.01
N SER A 217 -13.35 8.66 3.91
CA SER A 217 -13.89 9.62 2.95
C SER A 217 -13.36 9.34 1.55
N ALA A 218 -14.17 9.60 0.53
CA ALA A 218 -13.79 9.56 -0.87
C ALA A 218 -14.69 10.54 -1.66
N ASN A 219 -14.15 11.18 -2.70
CA ASN A 219 -14.89 12.07 -3.59
C ASN A 219 -14.34 12.07 -5.01
#